data_AF-A0A1Y3EC23-F1
#
_entry.id   AF-A0A1Y3EC23-F1
#
_cell.length_a   1.000
_cell.length_b   1.000
_cell.length_c   1.000
_cell.angle_alpha   90.00
_cell.angle_beta   90.00
_cell.angle_gamma   90.00
#
_symmetry.space_group_name_H-M   'P 1'
#
loop_
_entity.id
_entity.type
_entity.pdbx_description
1 polymer ?
#
loop_
_entity_poly.entity_id
_entity_poly.type
_entity_poly.pdbx_seq_one_letter_code
_entity_poly.pdbx_strand_id
1 'polypeptide(L)'
;PLRIYTLVPHIRRVVVELFKGFREILLVTILLVVLMFIFASYGVQMAGGKLAKCNDLTIKTKEECVGYFYQYVHVTKLKITGQGDPDLHPKLLVPRLWANPRNFNFDHIGNAMLALFEILSFKGWTVMRDVILDRLGAV
;
A
#
# COMPACT_ATOMS: atom_id res chain seq x y z
N PRO A 1 20.28 12.27 -22.67
CA PRO A 1 20.47 10.85 -22.28
C PRO A 1 20.06 9.83 -23.36
N LEU A 2 18.88 9.93 -23.99
CA LEU A 2 18.41 8.93 -24.98
C LEU A 2 19.22 8.88 -26.29
N ARG A 3 19.90 9.98 -26.67
CA ARG A 3 20.84 9.99 -27.81
C ARG A 3 22.04 9.04 -27.62
N ILE A 4 22.37 8.69 -26.38
CA ILE A 4 23.49 7.78 -26.06
C ILE A 4 23.18 6.35 -26.54
N TYR A 5 21.90 5.92 -26.54
CA TYR A 5 21.50 4.59 -27.05
C TYR A 5 21.78 4.43 -28.56
N THR A 6 21.69 5.51 -29.34
CA THR A 6 21.95 5.50 -30.78
C THR A 6 23.42 5.73 -31.12
N LEU A 7 24.13 6.51 -30.30
CA LEU A 7 25.56 6.83 -30.50
C LEU A 7 26.51 5.73 -30.02
N VAL A 8 26.18 5.00 -28.96
CA VAL A 8 27.05 3.96 -28.38
C VAL A 8 26.64 2.57 -28.91
N PRO A 9 27.44 1.93 -29.77
CA PRO A 9 27.06 0.66 -30.41
C PRO A 9 26.89 -0.49 -29.43
N HIS A 10 27.59 -0.46 -28.29
CA HIS A 10 27.44 -1.46 -27.23
C HIS A 10 26.05 -1.40 -26.58
N ILE A 11 25.58 -0.21 -26.21
CA ILE A 11 24.26 0.00 -25.61
C ILE A 11 23.16 -0.34 -26.62
N ARG A 12 23.35 -0.02 -27.90
CA ARG A 12 22.41 -0.40 -28.97
C ARG A 12 22.21 -1.91 -29.05
N ARG A 13 23.28 -2.70 -28.91
CA ARG A 13 23.22 -4.17 -28.94
C ARG A 13 22.36 -4.72 -27.80
N VAL A 14 22.56 -4.22 -26.59
CA VAL A 14 21.78 -4.62 -25.40
C VAL A 14 20.28 -4.35 -25.60
N VAL A 15 19.92 -3.19 -26.16
CA VAL A 15 18.51 -2.84 -26.42
C VAL A 15 17.90 -3.77 -27.48
N VAL A 16 18.62 -4.06 -28.56
CA VAL A 16 18.13 -4.99 -29.60
C VAL A 16 17.97 -6.41 -29.06
N GLU A 17 18.88 -6.88 -28.20
CA GLU A 17 18.76 -8.17 -27.52
C GLU A 17 17.56 -8.22 -26.58
N LEU A 18 17.27 -7.14 -25.85
CA LEU A 18 16.06 -7.02 -25.03
C LEU A 18 14.78 -7.13 -25.87
N PHE A 19 14.72 -6.41 -27.00
CA PHE A 19 13.54 -6.43 -27.87
C PHE A 19 13.32 -7.78 -28.57
N LYS A 20 14.37 -8.57 -28.81
CA LYS A 20 14.21 -9.95 -29.32
C LYS A 20 13.38 -10.82 -28.39
N GLY A 21 13.46 -10.60 -27.08
CA GLY A 21 12.68 -11.32 -26.06
C GLY A 21 11.33 -10.70 -25.73
N PHE A 22 10.94 -9.58 -26.37
CA PHE A 22 9.79 -8.79 -25.97
C PHE A 22 8.46 -9.57 -26.03
N ARG A 23 8.32 -10.48 -26.99
CA ARG A 23 7.12 -11.33 -27.12
C ARG A 23 6.85 -12.16 -25.86
N GLU A 24 7.90 -12.79 -25.33
CA GLU A 24 7.78 -13.61 -24.11
C GLU A 24 7.56 -12.75 -22.87
N ILE A 25 8.24 -11.60 -22.77
CA ILE A 25 8.03 -10.64 -21.68
C ILE A 25 6.56 -10.16 -21.66
N LEU A 26 5.99 -9.90 -22.84
CA LEU A 26 4.60 -9.46 -22.97
C LEU A 26 3.62 -10.56 -22.55
N LEU A 27 3.84 -11.82 -22.94
CA LEU A 27 3.01 -12.95 -22.51
C LEU A 27 3.00 -13.11 -20.99
N VAL A 28 4.17 -13.07 -20.35
CA VAL A 28 4.28 -13.14 -18.87
C VAL A 28 3.58 -11.94 -18.23
N THR A 29 3.73 -10.75 -18.80
CA THR A 29 3.07 -9.53 -18.28
C THR A 29 1.55 -9.65 -18.35
N ILE A 30 0.99 -10.17 -19.47
CA ILE A 30 -0.45 -10.41 -19.59
C ILE A 30 -0.93 -11.40 -18.51
N LEU A 31 -0.20 -12.51 -18.32
CA LEU A 31 -0.55 -13.50 -17.30
C LEU A 31 -0.59 -12.88 -15.90
N LEU A 32 0.40 -12.05 -15.56
CA LEU A 32 0.43 -11.32 -14.30
C LEU A 32 -0.75 -10.34 -14.15
N VAL A 33 -1.10 -9.61 -15.21
CA VAL A 33 -2.24 -8.68 -15.18
C VAL A 33 -3.56 -9.42 -14.98
N VAL A 34 -3.76 -10.56 -15.66
CA VAL A 34 -4.97 -11.40 -15.49
C VAL A 34 -5.04 -11.93 -14.05
N LEU A 35 -3.92 -12.42 -13.51
CA LEU A 35 -3.85 -12.90 -12.14
C LEU A 35 -4.19 -11.79 -11.14
N MET A 36 -3.59 -10.60 -11.29
CA MET A 36 -3.89 -9.43 -10.46
C MET A 36 -5.38 -9.06 -10.57
N PHE A 37 -5.98 -9.14 -11.76
CA PHE A 37 -7.39 -8.80 -11.94
C PHE A 37 -8.33 -9.74 -11.18
N ILE A 38 -8.04 -11.04 -11.16
CA ILE A 38 -8.81 -12.03 -10.40
C ILE A 38 -8.73 -11.71 -8.90
N PHE A 39 -7.52 -11.54 -8.36
CA PHE A 39 -7.32 -11.21 -6.95
C PHE A 39 -7.86 -9.83 -6.57
N ALA A 40 -7.77 -8.84 -7.46
CA ALA A 40 -8.32 -7.50 -7.24
C ALA A 40 -9.84 -7.57 -7.16
N SER A 41 -10.48 -8.30 -8.08
CA SER A 41 -11.94 -8.49 -8.08
C SER A 41 -12.42 -9.20 -6.82
N TYR A 42 -11.67 -10.20 -6.35
CA TYR A 42 -11.94 -10.85 -5.07
C TYR A 42 -11.75 -9.90 -3.88
N GLY A 43 -10.65 -9.15 -3.86
CA GLY A 43 -10.34 -8.18 -2.81
C GLY A 43 -11.38 -7.06 -2.71
N VAL A 44 -11.90 -6.55 -3.83
CA VAL A 44 -12.97 -5.54 -3.84
C VAL A 44 -14.26 -6.10 -3.25
N GLN A 45 -14.63 -7.33 -3.57
CA GLN A 45 -15.85 -7.95 -3.02
C GLN A 45 -15.74 -8.22 -1.51
N MET A 46 -14.57 -8.66 -1.03
CA MET A 46 -14.36 -8.92 0.39
C MET A 46 -14.19 -7.64 1.21
N ALA A 47 -13.28 -6.76 0.77
CA ALA A 47 -12.73 -5.65 1.54
C ALA A 47 -13.26 -4.27 1.12
N GLY A 48 -14.04 -4.18 0.03
CA GLY A 48 -14.57 -2.92 -0.48
C GLY A 48 -15.41 -2.18 0.56
N GLY A 49 -14.99 -0.95 0.88
CA GLY A 49 -15.64 -0.07 1.86
C GLY A 49 -15.42 -0.46 3.33
N LYS A 50 -14.73 -1.57 3.62
CA LYS A 50 -14.58 -2.12 4.97
C LYS A 50 -13.23 -1.84 5.64
N LEU A 51 -12.29 -1.20 4.92
CA LEU A 51 -10.95 -0.94 5.44
C LEU A 51 -10.85 0.36 6.25
N ALA A 52 -11.85 1.24 6.15
CA ALA A 52 -11.89 2.48 6.90
C ALA A 52 -12.09 2.23 8.40
N LYS A 53 -11.35 2.95 9.23
CA LYS A 53 -11.49 2.99 10.70
C LYS A 53 -11.17 4.39 11.18
N CYS A 54 -11.57 4.68 12.41
CA CYS A 54 -11.12 5.86 13.11
C CYS A 54 -9.59 5.84 13.29
N ASN A 55 -8.97 7.01 13.20
CA ASN A 55 -7.56 7.21 13.56
C ASN A 55 -7.30 7.05 15.08
N ASP A 56 -8.33 7.21 15.90
CA ASP A 56 -8.31 6.92 17.34
C ASP A 56 -8.64 5.43 17.59
N LEU A 57 -7.70 4.67 18.18
CA LEU A 57 -7.84 3.23 18.44
C LEU A 57 -8.85 2.91 19.55
N THR A 58 -9.22 3.89 20.39
CA THR A 58 -10.21 3.70 21.46
C THR A 58 -11.63 3.61 20.90
N ILE A 59 -11.86 4.20 19.72
CA ILE A 59 -13.17 4.28 19.08
C ILE A 59 -13.32 3.15 18.06
N LYS A 60 -14.40 2.37 18.17
CA LYS A 60 -14.68 1.23 17.29
C LYS A 60 -15.77 1.50 16.26
N THR A 61 -16.70 2.38 16.57
CA THR A 61 -17.87 2.68 15.74
C THR A 61 -17.65 3.97 14.96
N LYS A 62 -18.33 4.11 13.81
CA LYS A 62 -18.17 5.29 12.95
C LYS A 62 -18.85 6.51 13.56
N GLU A 63 -19.94 6.29 14.27
CA GLU A 63 -20.79 7.29 14.90
C GLU A 63 -20.05 8.01 16.05
N GLU A 64 -19.19 7.28 16.77
CA GLU A 64 -18.39 7.83 17.87
C GLU A 64 -17.09 8.50 17.39
N CYS A 65 -16.73 8.38 16.11
CA CYS A 65 -15.51 8.95 15.53
C CYS A 65 -15.67 10.46 15.23
N VAL A 66 -16.05 11.22 16.26
CA VAL A 66 -16.28 12.66 16.22
C VAL A 66 -15.48 13.39 17.31
N GLY A 67 -15.16 14.66 17.06
CA GLY A 67 -14.38 15.50 17.97
C GLY A 67 -12.87 15.42 17.74
N TYR A 68 -12.09 15.65 18.81
CA TYR A 68 -10.63 15.74 18.77
C TYR A 68 -10.00 14.80 19.79
N PHE A 69 -8.79 14.34 19.51
CA PHE A 69 -7.99 13.54 20.44
C PHE A 69 -6.51 13.91 20.34
N TYR A 70 -5.75 13.56 21.37
CA TYR A 70 -4.29 13.71 21.36
C TYR A 70 -3.65 12.51 20.68
N GLN A 71 -2.99 12.74 19.54
CA GLN A 71 -2.21 11.71 18.85
C GLN A 71 -0.73 11.89 19.15
N TYR A 72 -0.07 10.81 19.58
CA TYR A 72 1.37 10.78 19.79
C TYR A 72 2.11 10.83 18.44
N VAL A 73 3.14 11.67 18.36
CA VAL A 73 3.96 11.80 17.17
C VAL A 73 5.18 10.88 17.29
N HIS A 74 5.32 9.96 16.35
CA HIS A 74 6.51 9.11 16.27
C HIS A 74 7.72 9.92 15.79
N VAL A 75 8.60 10.32 16.72
CA VAL A 75 9.84 11.06 16.42
C VAL A 75 10.88 10.17 15.74
N THR A 76 10.94 8.88 16.13
CA THR A 76 11.84 7.89 15.52
C THR A 76 11.14 6.53 15.38
N LYS A 77 11.52 5.78 14.35
CA LYS A 77 11.10 4.38 14.15
C LYS A 77 11.98 3.39 14.92
N LEU A 78 13.11 3.83 15.48
CA LEU A 78 14.00 3.00 16.29
C LEU A 78 13.40 2.78 17.68
N LYS A 79 13.64 1.60 18.27
CA LYS A 79 13.28 1.33 19.66
C LYS A 79 14.19 2.12 20.59
N ILE A 80 13.65 3.18 21.16
CA ILE A 80 14.33 4.01 22.17
C ILE A 80 13.70 3.78 23.54
N THR A 81 14.49 3.96 24.59
CA THR A 81 14.02 3.91 25.98
C THR A 81 12.98 5.01 26.18
N GLY A 82 11.79 4.66 26.69
CA GLY A 82 10.67 5.59 26.83
C GLY A 82 9.69 5.64 25.64
N GLN A 83 9.88 4.81 24.61
CA GLN A 83 8.93 4.72 23.49
C GLN A 83 7.52 4.35 23.96
N GLY A 84 6.60 5.32 23.91
CA GLY A 84 5.22 5.17 24.37
C GLY A 84 4.90 5.86 25.69
N ASP A 85 5.87 6.52 26.33
CA ASP A 85 5.65 7.35 27.51
C ASP A 85 5.01 8.70 27.11
N PRO A 86 3.82 9.05 27.64
CA PRO A 86 3.11 10.29 27.30
C PRO A 86 3.89 11.57 27.58
N ASP A 87 4.82 11.54 28.54
CA ASP A 87 5.54 12.70 29.03
C ASP A 87 6.85 12.95 28.26
N LEU A 88 7.45 11.90 27.67
CA LEU A 88 8.67 12.02 26.85
C LEU A 88 8.38 12.29 25.37
N HIS A 89 7.15 12.07 24.90
CA HIS A 89 6.82 12.19 23.48
C HIS A 89 5.82 13.32 23.18
N PRO A 90 6.10 14.13 22.15
CA PRO A 90 5.18 15.19 21.75
C PRO A 90 3.85 14.61 21.27
N LYS A 91 2.76 15.18 21.77
CA LYS A 91 1.39 14.89 21.34
C LYS A 91 0.78 16.10 20.65
N LEU A 92 0.00 15.87 19.61
CA LEU A 92 -0.71 16.92 18.88
C LEU A 92 -2.22 16.68 18.97
N LEU A 93 -2.99 17.76 19.14
CA LEU A 93 -4.44 17.71 19.06
C LEU A 93 -4.85 17.60 17.59
N VAL A 94 -5.46 16.49 17.21
CA VAL A 94 -5.90 16.21 15.83
C VAL A 94 -7.39 15.85 15.82
N PRO A 95 -8.12 16.18 14.73
CA PRO A 95 -9.50 15.75 14.60
C PRO A 95 -9.59 14.23 14.43
N ARG A 96 -10.65 13.64 14.98
CA ARG A 96 -11.02 12.26 14.67
C ARG A 96 -11.53 12.17 13.23
N LEU A 97 -11.02 11.17 12.50
CA LEU A 97 -11.38 10.96 11.10
C LEU A 97 -11.56 9.47 10.83
N TRP A 98 -12.69 9.13 10.22
CA TRP A 98 -12.95 7.79 9.70
C TRP A 98 -12.41 7.69 8.27
N ALA A 99 -11.26 7.05 8.10
CA ALA A 99 -10.56 7.02 6.81
C ALA A 99 -9.93 5.67 6.51
N ASN A 100 -9.75 5.42 5.21
CA ASN A 100 -8.97 4.30 4.71
C ASN A 100 -7.47 4.50 4.97
N PRO A 101 -6.68 3.40 4.97
CA PRO A 101 -5.23 3.51 4.86
C PRO A 101 -4.84 4.37 3.65
N ARG A 102 -3.90 5.30 3.85
CA ARG A 102 -3.53 6.29 2.81
C ARG A 102 -2.91 5.65 1.56
N ASN A 103 -2.20 4.54 1.72
CA ASN A 103 -1.40 3.94 0.65
C ASN A 103 -2.19 2.93 -0.19
N PHE A 104 -3.24 2.33 0.35
CA PHE A 104 -4.00 1.30 -0.36
C PHE A 104 -5.43 1.21 0.15
N ASN A 105 -6.35 0.86 -0.75
CA ASN A 105 -7.73 0.52 -0.45
C ASN A 105 -8.26 -0.42 -1.53
N PHE A 106 -9.34 -1.14 -1.22
CA PHE A 106 -9.98 -2.09 -2.13
C PHE A 106 -11.39 -1.63 -2.51
N ASP A 107 -11.66 -0.33 -2.47
CA ASP A 107 -13.01 0.22 -2.75
C ASP A 107 -13.35 0.18 -4.24
N HIS A 108 -12.32 0.22 -5.09
CA HIS A 108 -12.43 0.18 -6.54
C HIS A 108 -11.39 -0.77 -7.14
N ILE A 109 -11.72 -1.35 -8.30
CA ILE A 109 -10.84 -2.30 -8.99
C ILE A 109 -9.45 -1.71 -9.33
N GLY A 110 -9.38 -0.43 -9.68
CA GLY A 110 -8.12 0.25 -9.98
C GLY A 110 -7.21 0.36 -8.75
N ASN A 111 -7.77 0.74 -7.60
CA ASN A 111 -7.03 0.85 -6.35
C ASN A 111 -6.57 -0.52 -5.85
N ALA A 112 -7.41 -1.55 -6.01
CA ALA A 112 -7.07 -2.92 -5.68
C ALA A 112 -5.94 -3.47 -6.57
N MET A 113 -5.98 -3.20 -7.88
CA MET A 113 -4.91 -3.55 -8.82
C MET A 113 -3.59 -2.86 -8.46
N LEU A 114 -3.63 -1.57 -8.11
CA LEU A 114 -2.45 -0.82 -7.68
C LEU A 114 -1.88 -1.36 -6.36
N ALA A 115 -2.74 -1.68 -5.39
CA ALA A 115 -2.32 -2.29 -4.13
C ALA A 115 -1.64 -3.65 -4.35
N LEU A 116 -2.20 -4.49 -5.23
CA LEU A 116 -1.59 -5.78 -5.59
C LEU A 116 -0.27 -5.62 -6.34
N PHE A 117 -0.17 -4.62 -7.22
CA PHE A 117 1.08 -4.29 -7.89
C PHE A 117 2.18 -3.86 -6.90
N GLU A 118 1.84 -3.08 -5.87
CA GLU A 118 2.77 -2.75 -4.79
C GLU A 118 3.21 -3.99 -4.00
N ILE A 119 2.27 -4.91 -3.70
CA ILE A 119 2.58 -6.18 -3.03
C ILE A 119 3.55 -7.04 -3.85
N LEU A 120 3.41 -7.07 -5.18
CA LEU A 120 4.33 -7.81 -6.07
C LEU A 120 5.78 -7.34 -5.96
N SER A 121 6.02 -6.09 -5.54
CA SER A 121 7.36 -5.58 -5.28
C SER A 121 7.98 -6.07 -3.96
N PHE A 122 7.22 -6.82 -3.17
CA PHE A 122 7.55 -7.28 -1.80
C PHE A 122 7.90 -6.15 -0.83
N LYS A 123 7.48 -4.91 -1.12
CA LYS A 123 7.68 -3.76 -0.24
C LYS A 123 6.37 -3.42 0.47
N GLY A 124 6.40 -3.30 1.79
CA GLY A 124 5.22 -2.90 2.58
C GLY A 124 4.09 -3.93 2.64
N TRP A 125 4.27 -5.14 2.09
CA TRP A 125 3.25 -6.19 2.07
C TRP A 125 2.80 -6.63 3.48
N THR A 126 3.72 -6.59 4.45
CA THR A 126 3.40 -6.91 5.85
C THR A 126 2.38 -5.93 6.44
N VAL A 127 2.51 -4.64 6.12
CA VAL A 127 1.54 -3.62 6.55
C VAL A 127 0.17 -3.89 5.94
N MET A 128 0.10 -4.26 4.66
CA MET A 128 -1.17 -4.60 4.03
C MET A 128 -1.82 -5.84 4.67
N ARG A 129 -1.04 -6.90 4.89
CA ARG A 129 -1.50 -8.12 5.59
C ARG A 129 -2.03 -7.79 6.98
N ASP A 130 -1.28 -7.04 7.78
CA ASP A 130 -1.63 -6.76 9.17
C ASP A 130 -2.89 -5.89 9.26
N VAL A 131 -3.06 -4.93 8.34
CA VAL A 131 -4.30 -4.14 8.23
C VAL A 131 -5.48 -5.01 7.81
N ILE A 132 -5.32 -5.88 6.82
CA ILE A 132 -6.41 -6.78 6.39
C ILE A 132 -6.86 -7.67 7.57
N LEU A 133 -5.91 -8.24 8.32
CA LEU A 133 -6.20 -9.05 9.49
C LEU A 133 -6.87 -8.26 10.63
N ASP A 134 -6.40 -7.04 10.93
CA ASP A 134 -7.00 -6.18 11.97
C ASP A 134 -8.42 -5.73 11.61
N ARG A 135 -8.70 -5.45 10.34
CA ARG A 135 -9.98 -4.86 9.91
C ARG A 135 -11.04 -5.88 9.53
N LEU A 136 -10.66 -6.97 8.88
CA LEU A 136 -11.59 -7.99 8.38
C LEU A 136 -11.63 -9.24 9.28
N GLY A 137 -10.65 -9.39 10.19
CA GLY A 137 -10.47 -10.60 10.99
C GLY A 137 -9.73 -11.69 10.22
N ALA A 138 -9.37 -12.77 10.93
CA ALA A 138 -8.91 -13.99 10.27
C ALA A 138 -10.11 -14.64 9.58
N VAL A 139 -10.04 -14.74 8.26
CA VAL A 139 -10.96 -15.53 7.43
C VAL A 139 -10.59 -17.00 7.57
#